data_AF-A0A5J9TT25-F1
#
_entry.id   AF-A0A5J9TT25-F1
#
_cell.length_a   1.000
_cell.length_b   1.000
_cell.length_c   1.000
_cell.angle_alpha   90.00
_cell.angle_beta   90.00
_cell.angle_gamma   90.00
#
_symmetry.space_group_name_H-M   'P 1'
#
loop_
_entity.id
_entity.type
_entity.pdbx_description
1 polymer ?
#
loop_
_entity_poly.entity_id
_entity_poly.type
_entity_poly.pdbx_seq_one_letter_code
_entity_poly.pdbx_strand_id
1 'polypeptide(L)'
;MTNAPIMLNMDCDMFTNNPKVIRHAMCLLLGFDDEVHSGFVQTPQKFYGALKDDPFGNQMEVHFKKLGFGIAGLQGMFDAGTGCFQRRKIIYGVPPDSIIDVDPSKIKCSPSYKELQTNLGGSEELIDSARSIISGDMFTRPIVDI
;
A
#
# COMPACT_ATOMS: atom_id res chain seq x y z
N MET A 1 6.04 20.19 -8.26
CA MET A 1 5.39 19.01 -8.86
C MET A 1 6.33 17.82 -8.71
N THR A 2 5.86 16.64 -8.28
CA THR A 2 6.72 15.47 -8.02
C THR A 2 6.36 14.29 -8.93
N ASN A 3 7.35 13.45 -9.26
CA ASN A 3 7.14 12.21 -10.02
C ASN A 3 6.97 10.97 -9.11
N ALA A 4 6.25 11.12 -7.99
CA ALA A 4 6.12 10.04 -7.00
C ALA A 4 5.41 8.79 -7.57
N PRO A 5 5.96 7.58 -7.39
CA PRO A 5 5.42 6.34 -7.96
C PRO A 5 4.11 5.90 -7.29
N ILE A 6 3.89 6.32 -6.05
CA ILE A 6 2.69 6.03 -5.25
C ILE A 6 2.04 7.35 -4.89
N MET A 7 0.71 7.39 -4.98
CA MET A 7 -0.10 8.56 -4.66
C MET A 7 -1.19 8.16 -3.68
N LEU A 8 -1.47 9.06 -2.73
CA LEU A 8 -2.54 8.89 -1.75
C LEU A 8 -3.71 9.79 -2.16
N ASN A 9 -4.87 9.20 -2.38
CA ASN A 9 -6.12 9.93 -2.56
C ASN A 9 -6.82 10.12 -1.20
N MET A 10 -7.19 11.35 -0.87
CA MET A 10 -7.86 11.73 0.39
C MET A 10 -8.84 12.87 0.13
N ASP A 11 -10.07 12.69 0.60
CA ASP A 11 -11.09 13.73 0.59
C ASP A 11 -10.81 14.82 1.64
N CYS A 12 -11.41 16.00 1.44
CA CYS A 12 -11.20 17.16 2.30
C CYS A 12 -11.83 17.07 3.69
N ASP A 13 -12.80 16.18 3.87
CA ASP A 13 -13.47 15.86 5.14
C ASP A 13 -12.84 14.66 5.86
N MET A 14 -11.79 14.08 5.28
CA MET A 14 -11.07 12.93 5.83
C MET A 14 -9.67 13.33 6.29
N PHE A 15 -9.21 12.71 7.37
CA PHE A 15 -7.86 12.90 7.89
C PHE A 15 -7.22 11.59 8.34
N THR A 16 -5.90 11.58 8.40
CA THR A 16 -5.14 10.42 8.88
C THR A 16 -5.13 10.38 10.40
N ASN A 17 -5.70 9.32 10.98
CA ASN A 17 -5.73 9.12 12.44
C ASN A 17 -4.52 8.32 12.97
N ASN A 18 -3.86 7.54 12.12
CA ASN A 18 -2.73 6.70 12.48
C ASN A 18 -1.47 7.20 11.75
N PRO A 19 -0.47 7.75 12.45
CA PRO A 19 0.76 8.24 11.81
C PRO A 19 1.57 7.14 11.11
N LYS A 20 1.30 5.87 11.42
CA LYS A 20 1.95 4.71 10.79
C LYS A 20 1.25 4.24 9.51
N VAL A 21 0.14 4.85 9.09
CA VAL A 21 -0.65 4.37 7.95
C VAL A 21 0.16 4.29 6.65
N ILE A 22 1.03 5.28 6.41
CA ILE A 22 1.88 5.32 5.23
C ILE A 22 2.85 4.13 5.26
N ARG A 23 3.47 3.87 6.41
CA ARG A 23 4.37 2.73 6.58
C ARG A 23 3.65 1.40 6.34
N HIS A 24 2.44 1.23 6.87
CA HIS A 24 1.65 0.02 6.64
C HIS A 24 1.30 -0.15 5.15
N ALA A 25 0.92 0.92 4.47
CA ALA A 25 0.66 0.89 3.03
C ALA A 25 1.93 0.54 2.23
N MET A 26 3.09 1.08 2.61
CA MET A 26 4.36 0.74 1.97
C MET A 26 4.76 -0.72 2.21
N CYS A 27 4.52 -1.28 3.39
CA CYS A 27 4.77 -2.70 3.64
C CYS A 27 3.98 -3.60 2.68
N LEU A 28 2.75 -3.21 2.35
CA LEU A 28 1.94 -3.93 1.37
C LEU A 28 2.43 -3.62 -0.05
N LEU A 29 2.59 -2.36 -0.45
CA LEU A 29 2.96 -2.00 -1.82
C LEU A 29 4.41 -2.38 -2.20
N LEU A 30 5.34 -2.44 -1.24
CA LEU A 30 6.75 -2.75 -1.50
C LEU A 30 7.15 -4.15 -1.03
N GLY A 31 6.35 -4.79 -0.17
CA GLY A 31 6.65 -6.10 0.38
C GLY A 31 6.07 -7.28 -0.40
N PHE A 32 5.20 -7.05 -1.39
CA PHE A 32 4.89 -8.08 -2.37
C PHE A 32 6.03 -8.15 -3.39
N ASP A 33 6.57 -9.35 -3.59
CA ASP A 33 7.73 -9.59 -4.48
C ASP A 33 7.49 -9.12 -5.93
N ASP A 34 6.24 -8.87 -6.33
CA ASP A 34 5.88 -8.31 -7.62
C ASP A 34 4.84 -7.18 -7.53
N GLU A 35 5.06 -6.09 -8.31
CA GLU A 35 4.05 -5.04 -8.57
C GLU A 35 2.76 -5.62 -9.20
N VAL A 36 2.85 -6.83 -9.76
CA VAL A 36 1.78 -7.59 -10.42
C VAL A 36 0.63 -7.91 -9.47
N HIS A 37 0.93 -8.14 -8.19
CA HIS A 37 -0.06 -8.64 -7.23
C HIS A 37 -0.79 -7.55 -6.44
N SER A 38 -0.29 -6.32 -6.45
CA SER A 38 -0.86 -5.23 -5.66
C SER A 38 -0.81 -3.92 -6.39
N GLY A 39 -1.99 -3.46 -6.81
CA GLY A 39 -2.13 -2.20 -7.53
C GLY A 39 -2.41 -1.00 -6.64
N PHE A 40 -3.12 -1.23 -5.55
CA PHE A 40 -3.43 -0.20 -4.56
C PHE A 40 -3.68 -0.82 -3.20
N VAL A 41 -3.64 0.02 -2.16
CA VAL A 41 -3.98 -0.34 -0.80
C VAL A 41 -5.08 0.59 -0.32
N GLN A 42 -6.26 0.01 -0.09
CA GLN A 42 -7.39 0.71 0.50
C GLN A 42 -7.29 0.66 2.02
N THR A 43 -7.34 1.83 2.66
CA THR A 43 -7.46 1.90 4.13
C THR A 43 -8.94 1.89 4.55
N PRO A 44 -9.29 1.32 5.72
CA PRO A 44 -10.65 1.35 6.21
C PRO A 44 -11.10 2.78 6.52
N GLN A 45 -12.20 3.22 5.93
CA GLN A 45 -12.80 4.51 6.24
C GLN A 45 -13.54 4.44 7.59
N LYS A 46 -13.41 5.51 8.39
CA LYS A 46 -14.14 5.63 9.66
C LYS A 46 -14.60 7.07 9.86
N PHE A 47 -15.90 7.23 10.06
CA PHE A 47 -16.53 8.52 10.29
C PHE A 47 -16.50 8.87 11.78
N TYR A 48 -16.27 10.14 12.10
CA TYR A 48 -16.34 10.65 13.48
C TYR A 48 -17.75 11.16 13.79
N GLY A 49 -18.08 11.32 15.09
CA GLY A 49 -19.37 11.89 15.51
C GLY A 49 -20.57 10.96 15.36
N ALA A 50 -20.36 9.64 15.45
CA ALA A 50 -21.42 8.64 15.36
C ALA A 50 -22.48 8.80 16.47
N LEU A 51 -23.76 8.63 16.10
CA LEU A 51 -24.82 8.36 17.07
C LEU A 51 -24.60 6.96 17.68
N LYS A 52 -24.91 6.80 18.96
CA LYS A 52 -24.67 5.53 19.70
C LYS A 52 -25.42 4.34 19.09
N ASP A 53 -26.60 4.60 18.56
CA ASP A 53 -27.52 3.64 17.96
C ASP A 53 -27.42 3.60 16.43
N ASP A 54 -26.65 4.51 15.80
CA ASP A 54 -26.48 4.69 14.35
C ASP A 54 -27.70 4.25 13.51
N PRO A 55 -28.89 4.83 13.73
CA PRO A 55 -30.13 4.37 13.11
C PRO A 55 -30.13 4.53 11.58
N PHE A 56 -29.21 5.36 11.06
CA PHE A 56 -29.03 5.62 9.63
C PHE A 56 -27.93 4.77 8.99
N GLY A 57 -27.14 4.04 9.79
CA GLY A 57 -26.02 3.23 9.27
C GLY A 57 -24.88 4.06 8.69
N ASN A 58 -24.73 5.32 9.12
CA ASN A 58 -23.76 6.26 8.56
C ASN A 58 -22.31 5.85 8.84
N GLN A 59 -22.07 5.00 9.84
CA GLN A 59 -20.72 4.51 10.13
C GLN A 59 -20.22 3.48 9.13
N MET A 60 -21.12 2.91 8.30
CA MET A 60 -20.80 1.87 7.33
C MET A 60 -20.02 0.68 7.92
N GLU A 61 -20.22 0.38 9.21
CA GLU A 61 -19.38 -0.57 9.94
C GLU A 61 -19.41 -1.98 9.33
N VAL A 62 -20.58 -2.43 8.87
CA VAL A 62 -20.74 -3.73 8.21
C VAL A 62 -19.97 -3.78 6.89
N HIS A 63 -19.98 -2.69 6.11
CA HIS A 63 -19.30 -2.63 4.82
C HIS A 63 -17.78 -2.76 5.01
N PHE A 64 -17.18 -1.97 5.91
CA PHE A 64 -15.72 -1.97 6.08
C PHE A 64 -15.20 -3.12 6.94
N LYS A 65 -15.94 -3.57 7.97
CA LYS A 65 -15.45 -4.61 8.91
C LYS A 65 -15.92 -6.03 8.61
N LYS A 66 -16.97 -6.24 7.83
CA LYS A 66 -17.46 -7.58 7.52
C LYS A 66 -17.31 -7.88 6.04
N LEU A 67 -17.96 -7.09 5.20
CA LEU A 67 -17.93 -7.30 3.76
C LEU A 67 -16.54 -7.06 3.19
N GLY A 68 -15.88 -5.97 3.60
CA GLY A 68 -14.54 -5.60 3.16
C GLY A 68 -13.51 -6.68 3.41
N PHE A 69 -13.44 -7.24 4.63
CA PHE A 69 -12.52 -8.34 4.92
C PHE A 69 -12.87 -9.63 4.17
N GLY A 70 -14.16 -9.90 3.93
CA GLY A 70 -14.57 -11.04 3.10
C GLY A 70 -14.07 -10.92 1.66
N ILE A 71 -14.32 -9.78 1.01
CA ILE A 71 -13.89 -9.53 -0.38
C ILE A 71 -12.36 -9.43 -0.47
N ALA A 72 -11.70 -8.89 0.56
CA ALA A 72 -10.25 -8.82 0.63
C ALA A 72 -9.58 -10.21 0.54
N GLY A 73 -10.25 -11.28 1.00
CA GLY A 73 -9.76 -12.65 0.87
C GLY A 73 -9.87 -13.25 -0.54
N LEU A 74 -10.58 -12.60 -1.46
CA LEU A 74 -10.71 -13.04 -2.85
C LEU A 74 -9.71 -12.34 -3.77
N GLN A 75 -9.82 -11.02 -3.90
CA GLN A 75 -9.00 -10.23 -4.83
C GLN A 75 -8.57 -8.87 -4.26
N GLY A 76 -8.94 -8.56 -3.02
CA GLY A 76 -8.76 -7.25 -2.42
C GLY A 76 -10.05 -6.42 -2.39
N MET A 77 -10.06 -5.39 -1.54
CA MET A 77 -11.19 -4.46 -1.46
C MET A 77 -11.19 -3.53 -2.66
N PHE A 78 -12.38 -3.11 -3.12
CA PHE A 78 -12.50 -2.08 -4.15
C PHE A 78 -12.08 -0.71 -3.60
N ASP A 79 -11.71 0.20 -4.50
CA ASP A 79 -11.43 1.59 -4.13
C ASP A 79 -12.72 2.30 -3.68
N ALA A 80 -12.70 2.82 -2.46
CA ALA A 80 -13.84 3.48 -1.84
C ALA A 80 -13.88 5.00 -2.08
N GLY A 81 -12.91 5.55 -2.81
CA GLY A 81 -12.85 6.97 -3.17
C GLY A 81 -12.04 7.85 -2.22
N THR A 82 -11.55 7.34 -1.10
CA THR A 82 -10.69 8.07 -0.15
C THR A 82 -9.82 7.10 0.64
N GLY A 83 -8.67 7.56 1.16
CA GLY A 83 -7.75 6.73 1.93
C GLY A 83 -7.12 5.60 1.13
N CYS A 84 -6.93 5.80 -0.18
CA CYS A 84 -6.39 4.79 -1.09
C CYS A 84 -4.97 5.17 -1.55
N PHE A 85 -4.01 4.29 -1.33
CA PHE A 85 -2.65 4.42 -1.85
C PHE A 85 -2.54 3.66 -3.18
N GLN A 86 -2.36 4.38 -4.28
CA GLN A 86 -2.38 3.82 -5.62
C GLN A 86 -1.02 3.95 -6.31
N ARG A 87 -0.65 2.95 -7.11
CA ARG A 87 0.48 3.08 -8.04
C ARG A 87 0.10 4.00 -9.19
N ARG A 88 0.95 4.99 -9.46
CA ARG A 88 0.79 5.91 -10.60
C ARG A 88 0.64 5.19 -11.94
N LYS A 89 1.41 4.13 -12.16
CA LYS A 89 1.38 3.32 -13.39
C LYS A 89 -0.03 2.77 -13.70
N ILE A 90 -0.80 2.40 -12.67
CA ILE A 90 -2.13 1.81 -12.82
C ILE A 90 -3.16 2.85 -13.22
N ILE A 91 -3.05 4.07 -12.68
CA ILE A 91 -3.89 5.20 -13.11
C ILE A 91 -3.67 5.50 -14.60
N TYR A 92 -2.45 5.29 -15.11
CA TYR A 92 -2.12 5.43 -16.52
C TYR A 92 -2.49 4.20 -17.37
N GLY A 93 -3.09 3.16 -16.78
CA GLY A 93 -3.51 1.96 -17.50
C GLY A 93 -2.35 1.08 -17.98
N VAL A 94 -1.16 1.23 -17.39
CA VAL A 94 -0.03 0.35 -17.69
C VAL A 94 -0.34 -1.03 -17.09
N PRO A 95 -0.42 -2.10 -17.91
CA PRO A 95 -0.68 -3.44 -17.41
C PRO A 95 0.50 -3.92 -16.55
N PRO A 96 0.25 -4.79 -15.55
CA PRO A 96 1.34 -5.41 -14.83
C PRO A 96 2.18 -6.28 -15.77
N ASP A 97 3.47 -6.41 -15.47
CA ASP A 97 4.35 -7.33 -16.20
C ASP A 97 3.78 -8.75 -16.12
N SER A 98 3.81 -9.48 -17.24
CA SER A 98 3.19 -10.80 -17.30
C SER A 98 3.99 -11.79 -16.44
N ILE A 99 3.31 -12.55 -15.56
CA ILE A 99 3.93 -13.64 -14.78
C ILE A 99 4.52 -14.70 -15.72
N ILE A 100 4.06 -14.74 -16.97
CA ILE A 100 4.42 -15.74 -17.99
C ILE A 100 5.83 -15.48 -18.55
N ASP A 101 6.33 -14.24 -18.50
CA ASP A 101 7.67 -13.87 -19.00
C ASP A 101 8.76 -13.85 -17.91
N VAL A 102 8.42 -14.19 -16.66
CA VAL A 102 9.38 -14.30 -15.57
C VAL A 102 10.07 -15.66 -15.66
N ASP A 103 11.21 -15.69 -16.36
CA ASP A 103 12.19 -16.76 -16.21
C ASP A 103 12.42 -17.02 -14.70
N PRO A 104 12.25 -18.24 -14.18
CA PRO A 104 12.49 -18.56 -12.77
C PRO A 104 13.88 -18.14 -12.28
N SER A 105 14.85 -17.98 -13.19
CA SER A 105 16.20 -17.47 -12.90
C SER A 105 16.29 -15.95 -12.71
N LYS A 106 15.22 -15.20 -13.05
CA LYS A 106 15.09 -13.74 -12.88
C LYS A 106 14.25 -13.32 -11.67
N ILE A 107 13.80 -14.26 -10.84
CA ILE A 107 13.31 -13.97 -9.49
C ILE A 107 14.51 -13.40 -8.72
N LYS A 108 14.76 -12.11 -8.89
CA LYS A 108 15.88 -11.41 -8.26
C LYS A 108 15.57 -11.37 -6.77
N CYS A 109 16.40 -12.09 -6.02
CA CYS A 109 16.37 -12.16 -4.56
C CYS A 109 16.41 -10.77 -3.87
N SER A 110 16.72 -9.69 -4.60
CA SER A 110 16.47 -8.30 -4.21
C SER A 110 16.64 -7.39 -5.43
N PRO A 111 15.84 -6.32 -5.61
CA PRO A 111 16.09 -5.29 -6.62
C PRO A 111 17.44 -4.59 -6.39
N SER A 112 18.14 -4.25 -7.48
CA SER A 112 19.38 -3.45 -7.41
C SER A 112 19.10 -2.03 -6.91
N TYR A 113 20.08 -1.37 -6.27
CA TYR A 113 19.97 0.04 -5.86
C TYR A 113 19.55 0.96 -7.01
N LYS A 114 20.06 0.71 -8.23
CA LYS A 114 19.68 1.48 -9.43
C LYS A 114 18.22 1.23 -9.85
N GLU A 115 17.71 0.02 -9.65
CA GLU A 115 16.31 -0.32 -9.92
C GLU A 115 15.40 0.37 -8.89
N LEU A 116 15.78 0.33 -7.61
CA LEU A 116 15.09 1.06 -6.55
C LEU A 116 15.09 2.57 -6.78
N GLN A 117 16.21 3.15 -7.22
CA GLN A 117 16.30 4.58 -7.55
C GLN A 117 15.41 4.96 -8.74
N THR A 118 15.29 4.07 -9.73
CA THR A 118 14.38 4.27 -10.88
C THR A 118 12.92 4.21 -10.44
N ASN A 119 12.58 3.29 -9.53
CA ASN A 119 11.21 3.05 -9.09
C ASN A 119 10.73 4.02 -8.00
N LEU A 120 11.59 4.34 -7.03
CA LEU A 120 11.28 5.15 -5.84
C LEU A 120 11.71 6.62 -5.98
N GLY A 121 12.43 6.95 -7.06
CA GLY A 121 12.94 8.29 -7.32
C GLY A 121 14.25 8.58 -6.58
N GLY A 122 14.53 9.86 -6.32
CA GLY A 122 15.82 10.31 -5.79
C GLY A 122 15.95 10.32 -4.25
N SER A 123 15.02 9.74 -3.49
CA SER A 123 15.08 9.74 -2.03
C SER A 123 15.99 8.62 -1.52
N GLU A 124 17.19 8.96 -1.08
CA GLU A 124 18.15 7.99 -0.52
C GLU A 124 17.58 7.27 0.72
N GLU A 125 16.92 8.00 1.63
CA GLU A 125 16.28 7.42 2.81
C GLU A 125 15.23 6.36 2.47
N LEU A 126 14.41 6.61 1.44
CA LEU A 126 13.37 5.67 1.00
C LEU A 126 13.99 4.43 0.34
N ILE A 127 15.03 4.63 -0.47
CA ILE A 127 15.76 3.54 -1.12
C ILE A 127 16.44 2.64 -0.08
N ASP A 128 17.13 3.23 0.90
CA ASP A 128 17.82 2.50 1.96
C ASP A 128 16.84 1.74 2.87
N SER A 129 15.70 2.36 3.19
CA SER A 129 14.63 1.73 3.96
C SER A 129 14.01 0.55 3.22
N ALA A 130 13.65 0.72 1.94
CA ALA A 130 13.12 -0.36 1.10
C ALA A 130 14.13 -1.50 0.95
N ARG A 131 15.40 -1.17 0.73
CA ARG A 131 16.48 -2.15 0.63
C ARG A 131 16.64 -2.96 1.90
N SER A 132 16.64 -2.32 3.07
CA SER A 132 16.79 -3.00 4.36
C SER A 132 15.63 -3.95 4.68
N ILE A 133 14.42 -3.64 4.19
CA ILE A 133 13.24 -4.50 4.33
C ILE A 133 13.37 -5.71 3.41
N ILE A 134 13.68 -5.48 2.12
CA ILE A 134 13.80 -6.53 1.10
C ILE A 134 14.97 -7.48 1.43
N SER A 135 16.11 -6.96 1.90
CA SER A 135 17.27 -7.77 2.26
C SER A 135 17.10 -8.56 3.57
N GLY A 136 16.05 -8.27 4.35
CA GLY A 136 15.84 -8.85 5.67
C GLY A 136 16.80 -8.35 6.75
N ASP A 137 17.66 -7.36 6.44
CA ASP A 137 18.63 -6.79 7.40
C ASP A 137 17.94 -6.16 8.62
N MET A 138 16.68 -5.74 8.49
CA MET A 138 15.89 -5.23 9.61
C MET A 138 15.72 -6.24 10.76
N PHE A 139 15.74 -7.55 10.49
CA PHE A 139 15.61 -8.59 11.53
C PHE A 139 16.90 -8.84 12.32
N THR A 140 18.03 -8.26 11.87
CA THR A 140 19.33 -8.40 12.56
C THR A 140 19.58 -7.31 13.60
N ARG A 141 18.83 -6.19 13.53
CA ARG A 141 18.90 -5.13 14.55
C ARG A 141 17.90 -5.46 15.66
N PRO A 142 18.30 -5.47 16.94
CA PRO A 142 17.37 -5.71 18.02
C PRO A 142 16.25 -4.66 17.94
N ILE A 143 15.01 -5.13 17.88
CA ILE A 143 13.83 -4.30 18.03
C ILE A 143 13.88 -3.77 19.45
N VAL A 144 14.38 -2.55 19.64
CA VAL A 144 14.17 -1.83 20.89
C VAL A 144 12.71 -1.39 20.85
N ASP A 145 11.91 -2.00 21.74
CA ASP A 145 10.49 -1.76 21.90
C ASP A 145 10.14 -0.25 21.87
N ILE A 146 9.15 0.11 21.06
CA ILE A 146 8.37 1.35 21.15
C ILE A 146 6.94 0.97 21.49
#